data_AF-A0A061NJ50-F1
#
_entry.id   AF-A0A061NJ50-F1
#
_cell.length_a   1.000
_cell.length_b   1.000
_cell.length_c   1.000
_cell.angle_alpha   90.00
_cell.angle_beta   90.00
_cell.angle_gamma   90.00
#
_symmetry.space_group_name_H-M   'P 1'
#
loop_
_entity.id
_entity.type
_entity.pdbx_description
1 polymer ?
#
loop_
_entity_poly.entity_id
_entity_poly.type
_entity_poly.pdbx_seq_one_letter_code
_entity_poly.pdbx_strand_id
1 'polypeptide(L)' 'MALENIQVKGARSHNLKNVDLTIPRDQLIVFTGLSGSGKSSLAFDTIYAEGSAGMWNHYLRMQGSFWDRWISQM' A
#
# COMPACT_ATOMS: atom_id res chain seq x y z
N MET A 1 25.03 -2.39 -9.49
CA MET A 1 23.77 -2.83 -10.12
C MET A 1 22.64 -2.26 -9.28
N ALA A 2 21.68 -1.54 -9.87
CA ALA A 2 20.53 -1.04 -9.12
C ALA A 2 19.70 -2.23 -8.64
N LEU A 3 19.09 -2.13 -7.45
CA LEU A 3 18.16 -3.16 -6.98
C LEU A 3 16.96 -3.20 -7.92
N GLU A 4 16.84 -4.27 -8.71
CA GLU A 4 15.79 -4.41 -9.74
C GLU A 4 14.38 -4.58 -9.14
N ASN A 5 14.29 -4.96 -7.86
CA ASN A 5 13.04 -5.31 -7.21
C ASN A 5 12.89 -4.68 -5.82
N ILE A 6 11.65 -4.56 -5.36
CA ILE A 6 11.25 -4.31 -3.96
C ILE A 6 10.78 -5.64 -3.40
N GLN A 7 11.42 -6.12 -2.33
CA GLN A 7 11.00 -7.33 -1.64
C GLN A 7 10.24 -6.96 -0.38
N VAL A 8 9.02 -7.45 -0.27
CA VAL A 8 8.20 -7.37 0.94
C VAL A 8 8.21 -8.75 1.56
N LYS A 9 8.60 -8.83 2.84
CA LYS A 9 8.70 -10.08 3.60
C LYS A 9 7.89 -9.95 4.88
N GLY A 10 7.02 -10.93 5.12
CA GLY A 10 6.22 -11.05 6.33
C GLY A 10 5.29 -9.87 6.57
N ALA A 11 4.70 -9.27 5.53
CA ALA A 11 3.77 -8.16 5.70
C ALA A 11 2.55 -8.62 6.52
N ARG A 12 2.32 -7.92 7.64
CA ARG A 12 1.30 -8.23 8.66
C ARG A 12 0.49 -7.00 9.08
N SER A 13 0.60 -5.91 8.33
CA SER A 13 -0.19 -4.70 8.62
C SER A 13 -1.69 -4.99 8.47
N HIS A 14 -2.48 -4.55 9.45
CA HIS A 14 -3.92 -4.82 9.55
C HIS A 14 -4.29 -6.31 9.40
N ASN A 15 -4.95 -6.69 8.30
CA ASN A 15 -5.46 -8.03 8.07
C ASN A 15 -4.55 -8.88 7.16
N LEU A 16 -3.34 -8.41 6.84
CA LEU A 16 -2.39 -9.16 6.02
C LEU A 16 -1.90 -10.40 6.76
N LYS A 17 -1.99 -11.55 6.10
CA LYS A 17 -1.67 -12.86 6.67
C LYS A 17 -0.24 -13.29 6.37
N ASN A 18 0.74 -12.53 6.86
CA ASN A 18 2.17 -12.81 6.67
C ASN A 18 2.54 -12.95 5.18
N VAL A 19 2.30 -11.89 4.42
CA VAL A 19 2.45 -11.89 2.96
C VAL A 19 3.90 -11.60 2.55
N ASP A 20 4.43 -12.46 1.69
CA ASP A 20 5.72 -12.28 1.00
C ASP A 20 5.46 -12.00 -0.48
N LEU A 21 6.10 -10.98 -1.03
CA LEU A 21 6.02 -10.69 -2.47
C LEU A 21 7.25 -9.93 -2.98
N THR A 22 7.46 -10.00 -4.28
CA THR A 22 8.52 -9.27 -5.00
C THR A 22 7.87 -8.39 -6.06
N ILE A 23 8.17 -7.11 -6.03
CA ILE A 23 7.64 -6.09 -6.93
C ILE A 23 8.80 -5.62 -7.84
N PRO A 24 8.71 -5.79 -9.16
CA PRO A 24 9.69 -5.18 -10.06
C PRO A 24 9.60 -3.65 -9.99
N ARG A 25 10.77 -3.01 -9.92
CA ARG A 25 10.85 -1.55 -9.97
C ARG A 25 10.64 -1.06 -11.40
N ASP A 26 10.37 0.23 -11.53
CA ASP A 26 10.22 0.93 -12.82
C ASP A 26 9.10 0.37 -13.71
N GLN A 27 8.10 -0.25 -13.09
CA GLN A 27 6.91 -0.79 -13.75
C GLN A 27 5.63 -0.25 -13.10
N LEU A 28 4.58 -0.15 -13.91
CA LEU A 28 3.23 0.12 -13.41
C LEU A 28 2.64 -1.17 -12.83
N ILE A 29 2.53 -1.21 -11.50
CA ILE A 29 1.97 -2.35 -10.76
C ILE A 29 0.54 -1.99 -10.32
N VAL A 30 -0.39 -2.92 -10.51
CA VAL A 30 -1.79 -2.76 -10.06
C VAL A 30 -2.13 -3.83 -9.03
N PHE A 31 -2.55 -3.42 -7.84
CA PHE A 31 -3.13 -4.31 -6.83
C PHE A 31 -4.65 -4.38 -7.00
N THR A 32 -5.18 -5.57 -7.27
CA THR A 32 -6.62 -5.81 -7.47
C THR A 32 -7.16 -6.89 -6.53
N GLY A 33 -8.49 -7.02 -6.44
CA GLY A 33 -9.20 -7.98 -5.58
C GLY A 33 -10.40 -7.39 -4.83
N LEU A 34 -11.18 -8.26 -4.19
CA LEU A 34 -12.41 -7.93 -3.47
C LEU A 34 -12.21 -6.89 -2.35
N SER A 35 -13.25 -6.14 -2.00
CA SER A 35 -13.21 -5.23 -0.86
C SER A 35 -12.77 -5.96 0.42
N GLY A 36 -11.92 -5.34 1.23
CA GLY A 36 -11.36 -5.95 2.44
C GLY A 36 -10.23 -6.97 2.23
N SER A 37 -9.79 -7.27 0.99
CA SER A 37 -8.74 -8.26 0.74
C SER A 37 -7.32 -7.87 1.19
N GLY A 38 -7.11 -6.64 1.67
CA GLY A 38 -5.81 -6.15 2.15
C GLY A 38 -4.96 -5.39 1.12
N LYS A 39 -5.52 -5.00 -0.04
CA LYS A 39 -4.81 -4.22 -1.08
C LYS A 39 -4.24 -2.91 -0.53
N SER A 40 -5.10 -2.11 0.12
CA SER A 40 -4.71 -0.83 0.71
C SER A 40 -3.70 -1.04 1.84
N SER A 41 -3.88 -2.10 2.64
CA SER A 41 -2.94 -2.47 3.70
C SER A 41 -1.54 -2.79 3.18
N LEU A 42 -1.47 -3.43 2.02
CA LEU A 42 -0.20 -3.76 1.41
C LEU A 42 0.42 -2.55 0.69
N ALA A 43 -0.35 -1.85 -0.13
CA ALA A 43 0.14 -0.74 -0.94
C ALA A 43 0.50 0.48 -0.08
N PHE A 44 -0.39 0.89 0.81
CA PHE A 44 -0.24 2.12 1.58
C PHE A 44 0.39 1.86 2.96
N ASP A 45 -0.18 0.92 3.72
CA ASP A 45 0.21 0.73 5.13
C ASP A 45 1.53 -0.03 5.28
N THR A 46 1.98 -0.72 4.22
CA THR A 46 3.25 -1.45 4.20
C THR A 46 4.24 -0.79 3.24
N ILE A 47 3.98 -0.81 1.93
CA ILE A 47 4.98 -0.39 0.94
C ILE A 47 5.23 1.12 0.96
N TYR A 48 4.17 1.93 0.92
CA TYR A 48 4.28 3.39 0.87
C TYR A 48 4.80 3.98 2.19
N ALA A 49 4.33 3.48 3.33
CA ALA A 49 4.77 3.94 4.66
C ALA A 49 6.26 3.68 4.90
N GLU A 50 6.78 2.52 4.50
CA GLU A 50 8.20 2.16 4.65
C GLU A 50 9.10 2.84 3.61
N GLY A 51 8.59 3.10 2.40
CA GLY A 51 9.36 3.65 1.29
C GLY A 51 9.92 5.05 1.52
N SER A 52 9.33 5.83 2.43
CA SER A 52 9.79 7.18 2.79
C SER A 52 9.47 7.49 4.24
N ALA A 53 10.47 7.47 5.12
CA ALA A 53 10.33 7.69 6.56
C ALA A 53 9.60 9.01 6.95
N GLY A 54 9.53 10.00 6.06
CA GLY A 54 8.82 11.28 6.27
C GLY A 54 7.36 11.33 5.77
N MET A 55 6.83 10.24 5.19
CA MET A 55 5.61 10.31 4.36
C MET A 55 4.31 9.94 5.09
N TRP A 56 4.38 9.63 6.38
CA TRP A 56 3.24 9.38 7.27
C TRP A 56 2.18 10.49 7.22
N ASN A 57 2.59 11.76 7.18
CA ASN A 57 1.66 12.90 7.09
C ASN A 57 0.85 12.91 5.78
N HIS A 58 1.42 12.41 4.68
CA HIS A 58 0.73 12.35 3.39
C HIS A 58 -0.26 11.18 3.35
N TYR A 59 0.15 10.04 3.90
CA TYR A 59 -0.69 8.86 4.05
C TYR A 59 -1.97 9.14 4.87
N LEU A 60 -1.85 9.82 6.02
CA LEU A 60 -2.99 10.17 6.87
C LEU A 60 -3.99 11.09 6.14
N ARG A 61 -3.51 11.98 5.27
CA ARG A 61 -4.37 12.84 4.42
C ARG A 61 -5.08 12.05 3.33
N MET A 62 -4.44 11.03 2.77
CA MET A 62 -5.06 10.20 1.72
C MET A 62 -6.20 9.36 2.25
N GLN A 63 -6.09 8.80 3.47
CA GLN A 63 -7.20 8.04 4.06
C GLN A 63 -8.44 8.93 4.27
N GLY A 64 -8.32 10.05 4.98
CA GLY A 64 -9.48 10.93 5.24
C GLY A 64 -10.13 11.45 3.95
N SER A 65 -9.33 11.98 3.02
CA SER A 65 -9.86 12.62 1.81
C SER A 65 -10.43 11.65 0.77
N PHE A 66 -10.04 10.37 0.78
CA PHE A 66 -10.66 9.37 -0.09
C PHE A 66 -12.04 8.97 0.43
N TRP A 67 -12.14 8.67 1.74
CA TRP A 67 -13.40 8.31 2.37
C TRP A 67 -14.44 9.43 2.30
N ASP A 68 -14.04 10.67 2.58
CA ASP A 68 -14.92 11.84 2.51
C ASP A 68 -15.46 12.09 1.08
N ARG A 69 -14.59 11.99 0.06
CA ARG A 69 -14.99 12.17 -1.35
C ARG A 69 -15.79 11.01 -1.93
N TRP A 70 -15.69 9.82 -1.34
CA TRP A 70 -16.44 8.66 -1.77
C TRP A 70 -17.86 8.68 -1.19
N ILE A 71 -18.01 9.07 0.08
CA ILE A 71 -19.32 9.28 0.73
C ILE A 71 -20.04 10.50 0.14
N SER A 72 -19.33 11.58 -0.21
CA SER A 72 -19.97 12.76 -0.80
C SER A 72 -20.54 12.54 -2.21
N GLN A 73 -20.26 11.38 -2.81
CA GLN A 73 -20.80 10.98 -4.11
C GLN A 73 -21.91 9.92 -3.98
N MET A 74 -22.37 9.65 -2.75
CA MET A 74 -23.56 8.86 -2.43
C MET A 74 -24.66 9.77 -1.89
#